data_AF-A0A4V1UJE5-F1
#
_entry.id   AF-A0A4V1UJE5-F1
#
_cell.length_a   1.000
_cell.length_b   1.000
_cell.length_c   1.000
_cell.angle_alpha   90.00
_cell.angle_beta   90.00
_cell.angle_gamma   90.00
#
_symmetry.space_group_name_H-M   'P 1'
#
loop_
_entity.id
_entity.type
_entity.pdbx_description
1 polymer ?
#
loop_
_entity_poly.entity_id
_entity_poly.type
_entity_poly.pdbx_seq_one_letter_code
_entity_poly.pdbx_strand_id
1 'polypeptide(L)'
;MLVLIGIAVVVVGFVARINPLVVILVAAMTTGVLAAVGPGVDARALAAAGVDTISRFGQAFNDNRYFHITWLVLPVIGLLEHAGLQERARDLVTQVKAATAGRL
;
A
#
# COMPACT_ATOMS: atom_id res chain seq x y z
N MET A 1 -15.48 10.99 -22.09
CA MET A 1 -15.47 11.96 -20.98
C MET A 1 -16.24 11.48 -19.75
N LEU A 2 -17.33 10.72 -19.88
CA LEU A 2 -18.09 10.17 -18.75
C LEU A 2 -17.25 9.35 -17.75
N VAL A 3 -16.23 8.64 -18.24
CA VAL A 3 -15.29 7.86 -17.42
C VAL A 3 -14.59 8.69 -16.34
N LEU A 4 -14.39 10.00 -16.54
CA LEU A 4 -13.75 10.88 -15.54
C LEU A 4 -14.64 11.17 -14.32
N ILE A 5 -15.93 10.82 -14.36
CA ILE A 5 -16.83 10.98 -13.19
C ILE A 5 -16.31 10.18 -11.98
N GLY A 6 -15.59 9.08 -12.20
CA GLY A 6 -14.92 8.36 -11.11
C GLY A 6 -13.98 9.24 -10.28
N ILE A 7 -13.25 10.16 -10.92
CA ILE A 7 -12.35 11.10 -10.23
C ILE A 7 -13.17 12.04 -9.33
N ALA A 8 -14.30 12.53 -9.81
CA ALA A 8 -15.19 13.37 -9.01
C ALA A 8 -15.72 12.61 -7.78
N VAL A 9 -16.06 11.31 -7.93
CA VAL A 9 -16.45 10.45 -6.80
C VAL A 9 -15.33 10.35 -5.77
N VAL A 10 -14.06 10.19 -6.19
CA VAL A 10 -12.91 10.16 -5.28
C VAL A 10 -12.78 11.47 -4.51
N VAL A 11 -12.83 12.61 -5.23
CA VAL A 11 -12.70 13.93 -4.62
C VAL A 11 -13.79 14.17 -3.58
N VAL A 12 -15.05 13.90 -3.94
CA VAL A 12 -16.18 14.07 -3.02
C VAL A 12 -16.06 13.14 -1.81
N GLY A 13 -15.68 11.87 -2.02
CA GLY A 13 -15.53 10.90 -0.94
C GLY A 13 -14.45 11.27 0.07
N PHE A 14 -13.31 11.81 -0.40
CA PHE A 14 -12.26 12.29 0.49
C PHE A 14 -12.59 13.59 1.19
N VAL A 15 -13.26 14.54 0.51
CA VAL A 15 -13.77 15.76 1.16
C VAL A 15 -14.75 15.41 2.27
N ALA A 16 -15.60 14.40 2.05
CA ALA A 16 -16.53 13.87 3.05
C ALA A 16 -15.87 13.01 4.14
N ARG A 17 -14.54 12.79 4.09
CA ARG A 17 -13.76 11.97 5.04
C ARG A 17 -14.27 10.53 5.19
N ILE A 18 -14.85 9.98 4.14
CA ILE A 18 -15.31 8.58 4.10
C ILE A 18 -14.07 7.67 4.04
N ASN A 19 -14.21 6.43 4.54
CA ASN A 19 -13.15 5.42 4.46
C ASN A 19 -12.57 5.32 3.02
N PRO A 20 -11.26 5.58 2.82
CA PRO A 20 -10.61 5.57 1.52
C PRO A 20 -10.87 4.32 0.68
N LEU A 21 -10.91 3.15 1.33
CA LEU A 21 -11.13 1.87 0.63
C LEU A 21 -12.51 1.82 -0.03
N VAL A 22 -13.54 2.29 0.68
CA VAL A 22 -14.91 2.33 0.15
C VAL A 22 -15.01 3.34 -0.98
N VAL A 23 -14.40 4.52 -0.81
CA VAL A 23 -14.39 5.58 -1.84
C VAL A 23 -13.76 5.09 -3.13
N ILE A 24 -12.59 4.44 -3.06
CA ILE A 24 -11.88 3.92 -4.23
C ILE A 24 -12.70 2.83 -4.93
N LEU A 25 -13.34 1.93 -4.17
CA LEU A 25 -14.19 0.88 -4.73
C LEU A 25 -15.38 1.46 -5.50
N VAL A 26 -16.10 2.42 -4.91
CA VAL A 26 -17.25 3.06 -5.55
C VAL A 26 -16.83 3.86 -6.78
N ALA A 27 -15.69 4.55 -6.73
CA ALA A 27 -15.16 5.28 -7.88
C ALA A 27 -14.77 4.35 -9.03
N ALA A 28 -14.13 3.21 -8.74
CA ALA A 28 -13.78 2.21 -9.74
C ALA A 28 -15.03 1.60 -10.40
N MET A 29 -16.06 1.28 -9.60
CA MET A 29 -17.34 0.80 -10.12
C MET A 29 -18.03 1.85 -11.00
N THR A 30 -18.07 3.10 -10.54
CA THR A 30 -18.67 4.22 -11.29
C THR A 30 -17.97 4.40 -12.65
N THR A 31 -16.64 4.34 -12.64
CA THR A 31 -15.81 4.43 -13.86
C THR A 31 -16.07 3.28 -14.81
N GLY A 32 -16.11 2.04 -14.29
CA GLY A 32 -16.37 0.84 -15.07
C GLY A 32 -17.76 0.84 -15.72
N VAL A 33 -18.81 1.20 -14.97
CA VAL A 33 -20.18 1.30 -15.52
C VAL A 33 -20.27 2.38 -16.59
N LEU A 34 -19.67 3.55 -16.36
CA LEU A 34 -19.69 4.64 -17.34
C LEU A 34 -18.85 4.34 -18.59
N ALA A 35 -17.86 3.45 -18.49
CA ALA A 35 -17.16 2.92 -19.65
C ALA A 35 -18.06 1.98 -20.49
N ALA A 36 -18.98 1.25 -19.87
CA ALA A 36 -19.96 0.39 -20.56
C ALA A 36 -21.04 1.12 -21.34
N VAL A 37 -21.39 2.33 -20.91
CA VAL A 37 -22.42 3.15 -21.54
C VAL A 37 -21.84 4.04 -22.65
N GLY A 38 -20.51 4.11 -22.79
CA GLY A 38 -19.85 4.89 -23.82
C GLY A 38 -19.98 4.28 -25.23
N PRO A 39 -20.12 5.09 -26.29
CA PRO A 39 -20.21 4.59 -27.65
C PRO A 39 -18.91 3.88 -28.07
N GLY A 40 -19.02 2.65 -28.57
CA GLY A 40 -17.91 1.87 -29.15
C GLY A 40 -17.22 0.88 -28.22
N VAL A 41 -17.71 0.65 -27.00
CA VAL A 41 -17.15 -0.34 -26.08
C VAL A 41 -18.00 -1.61 -26.10
N ASP A 42 -17.39 -2.72 -26.50
CA ASP A 42 -18.05 -4.03 -26.50
C ASP A 42 -18.23 -4.53 -25.05
N ALA A 43 -19.42 -4.99 -24.68
CA ALA A 43 -19.74 -5.38 -23.29
C ALA A 43 -18.85 -6.52 -22.79
N ARG A 44 -18.34 -7.37 -23.69
CA ARG A 44 -17.37 -8.42 -23.38
C ARG A 44 -15.99 -7.86 -22.99
N ALA A 45 -15.59 -6.73 -23.57
CA ALA A 45 -14.34 -6.07 -23.22
C ALA A 45 -14.36 -5.53 -21.78
N LEU A 46 -15.54 -5.16 -21.27
CA LEU A 46 -15.70 -4.74 -19.86
C LEU A 46 -15.55 -5.87 -18.86
N ALA A 47 -16.04 -7.06 -19.17
CA ALA A 47 -15.84 -8.21 -18.31
C ALA A 47 -14.33 -8.51 -18.15
N ALA A 48 -13.59 -8.51 -19.26
CA ALA A 48 -12.14 -8.69 -19.25
C ALA A 48 -11.41 -7.56 -18.50
N ALA A 49 -11.79 -6.30 -18.74
CA ALA A 49 -11.21 -5.15 -18.04
C ALA A 49 -11.52 -5.16 -16.53
N GLY A 50 -12.69 -5.64 -16.12
CA GLY A 50 -13.06 -5.81 -14.72
C GLY A 50 -12.16 -6.85 -14.03
N VAL A 51 -11.94 -8.00 -14.67
CA VAL A 51 -11.01 -9.02 -14.16
C VAL A 51 -9.58 -8.48 -14.07
N ASP A 52 -9.10 -7.77 -15.10
CA ASP A 52 -7.76 -7.15 -15.08
C ASP A 52 -7.64 -6.10 -13.97
N THR A 53 -8.68 -5.30 -13.76
CA THR A 53 -8.71 -4.31 -12.67
C THR A 53 -8.60 -4.98 -11.31
N ILE A 54 -9.40 -6.02 -11.04
CA ILE A 54 -9.33 -6.78 -9.77
C ILE A 54 -7.95 -7.42 -9.59
N SER A 55 -7.38 -7.99 -10.66
CA SER A 55 -6.03 -8.57 -10.65
C SER A 55 -4.98 -7.54 -10.26
N ARG A 56 -5.00 -6.36 -10.89
CA ARG A 56 -4.09 -5.25 -10.57
C ARG A 56 -4.27 -4.73 -9.15
N PHE A 57 -5.50 -4.67 -8.64
CA PHE A 57 -5.75 -4.35 -7.24
C PHE A 57 -5.11 -5.39 -6.33
N GLY A 58 -5.30 -6.68 -6.59
CA GLY A 58 -4.68 -7.76 -5.81
C GLY A 58 -3.15 -7.70 -5.82
N GLN A 59 -2.56 -7.43 -6.99
CA GLN A 59 -1.12 -7.23 -7.12
C GLN A 59 -0.64 -6.02 -6.32
N ALA A 60 -1.30 -4.87 -6.47
CA ALA A 60 -0.98 -3.65 -5.73
C ALA A 60 -1.10 -3.86 -4.20
N PHE A 61 -2.10 -4.60 -3.73
CA PHE A 61 -2.24 -4.95 -2.31
C PHE A 61 -1.09 -5.83 -1.81
N ASN A 62 -0.68 -6.83 -2.60
CA ASN A 62 0.45 -7.69 -2.24
C ASN A 62 1.77 -6.91 -2.23
N ASP A 63 1.99 -6.06 -3.23
CA ASP A 63 3.20 -5.24 -3.35
C ASP A 63 3.31 -4.23 -2.20
N ASN A 64 2.18 -3.65 -1.78
CA ASN A 64 2.15 -2.66 -0.69
C ASN A 64 1.97 -3.29 0.70
N ARG A 65 1.92 -4.62 0.83
CA ARG A 65 1.74 -5.32 2.13
C ARG A 65 2.75 -4.87 3.18
N TYR A 66 3.96 -4.54 2.75
CA TYR A 66 5.06 -4.18 3.63
C TYR A 66 5.20 -2.67 3.86
N PHE A 67 4.41 -1.83 3.18
CA PHE A 67 4.52 -0.37 3.31
C PHE A 67 4.35 0.09 4.77
N HIS A 68 3.42 -0.53 5.50
CA HIS A 68 3.17 -0.22 6.91
C HIS A 68 4.25 -0.76 7.86
N ILE A 69 5.05 -1.76 7.46
CA ILE A 69 6.09 -2.33 8.33
C ILE A 69 7.13 -1.27 8.67
N THR A 70 7.55 -0.43 7.72
CA THR A 70 8.51 0.66 7.98
C THR A 70 8.04 1.58 9.11
N TRP A 71 6.75 1.91 9.11
CA TRP A 71 6.13 2.76 10.15
C TRP A 71 6.00 2.07 11.50
N LEU A 72 5.91 0.74 11.52
CA LEU A 72 5.89 -0.08 12.74
C LEU A 72 7.29 -0.33 13.29
N VAL A 73 8.29 -0.48 12.41
CA VAL A 73 9.68 -0.73 12.80
C VAL A 73 10.27 0.46 13.57
N LEU A 74 9.96 1.71 13.18
CA LEU A 74 10.45 2.90 13.88
C LEU A 74 10.11 2.95 15.38
N PRO A 75 8.83 2.85 15.81
CA PRO A 75 8.50 2.83 17.24
C PRO A 75 9.02 1.58 17.94
N VAL A 76 9.12 0.44 17.24
CA VAL A 76 9.73 -0.79 17.80
C VAL A 76 11.21 -0.58 18.10
N ILE A 77 11.99 0.02 17.17
CA ILE A 77 13.39 0.38 17.41
C ILE A 77 13.48 1.33 18.61
N GLY A 78 12.67 2.39 18.66
CA GLY A 78 12.68 3.33 19.78
C GLY A 78 12.38 2.67 21.13
N LEU A 79 11.45 1.71 21.16
CA LEU A 79 11.14 0.94 22.37
C LEU A 79 12.32 0.05 22.81
N LEU A 80 12.99 -0.59 21.85
CA LEU A 80 14.14 -1.45 22.13
C LEU A 80 15.35 -0.63 22.59
N GLU A 81 15.61 0.52 21.97
CA GLU A 81 16.68 1.43 22.39
C GLU A 81 16.42 1.97 23.80
N HIS A 82 15.18 2.35 24.12
CA HIS A 82 14.80 2.73 25.49
C HIS A 82 15.00 1.59 26.50
N ALA A 83 14.80 0.34 26.08
CA ALA A 83 15.03 -0.84 26.90
C ALA A 83 16.52 -1.27 26.99
N GLY A 84 17.44 -0.50 26.41
CA GLY A 84 18.87 -0.75 26.50
C GLY A 84 19.45 -1.69 25.44
N LEU A 85 18.81 -1.78 24.26
CA LEU A 85 19.28 -2.64 23.17
C LEU A 85 20.73 -2.31 22.75
N GLN A 86 21.10 -1.02 22.74
CA GLN A 86 22.44 -0.59 22.32
C GLN A 86 23.51 -1.02 23.34
N GLU A 87 23.20 -0.93 24.63
CA GLU A 87 24.05 -1.35 25.74
C GLU A 87 24.27 -2.86 25.66
N ARG A 88 23.20 -3.63 25.48
CA ARG A 88 23.30 -5.10 25.36
C ARG A 88 24.08 -5.51 24.12
N ALA A 89 23.93 -4.80 23.00
CA ALA A 89 24.69 -5.05 21.79
C ALA A 89 26.20 -4.80 21.99
N ARG A 90 26.57 -3.72 22.70
CA ARG A 90 27.98 -3.42 23.04
C ARG A 90 28.60 -4.49 23.92
N ASP A 91 27.87 -4.93 24.95
CA ASP A 91 28.34 -6.01 25.84
C ASP A 91 28.56 -7.32 25.06
N LEU A 92 27.69 -7.64 24.10
CA LEU A 92 27.84 -8.84 23.28
C LEU A 92 29.03 -8.73 22.31
N VAL A 93 29.20 -7.57 21.66
CA VAL A 93 30.31 -7.35 20.72
C VAL A 93 31.66 -7.42 21.45
N THR A 94 31.77 -6.85 22.65
CA THR A 94 33.01 -6.90 23.45
C THR A 94 33.39 -8.32 23.89
N GLN A 95 32.44 -9.25 23.97
CA GLN A 95 32.71 -10.66 24.27
C GLN A 95 33.29 -11.44 23.08
N VAL A 96 33.20 -10.90 21.85
CA VAL A 96 33.72 -11.55 20.64
C VAL A 96 35.24 -11.32 20.53
N LYS A 97 36.02 -12.24 21.13
CA LYS A 97 37.49 -12.19 21.19
C LYS A 97 38.21 -12.26 19.83
N ALA A 98 37.51 -12.63 18.75
CA ALA A 98 38.10 -12.84 17.42
C ALA A 98 37.95 -11.65 16.46
N ALA A 99 37.15 -10.63 16.81
CA ALA A 99 36.90 -9.47 15.97
C ALA A 99 37.81 -8.30 16.39
N THR A 100 39.07 -8.31 15.96
CA THR A 100 39.97 -7.16 16.11
C THR A 100 39.96 -6.32 14.83
N ALA A 101 40.03 -4.98 14.99
CA ALA A 101 40.02 -4.03 13.87
C ALA A 101 41.15 -4.23 12.83
N GLY A 102 42.14 -5.07 13.12
CA GLY A 102 43.22 -5.44 12.20
C GLY A 102 43.01 -6.74 11.41
N ARG A 103 41.87 -7.42 11.56
CA ARG A 103 41.54 -8.68 10.85
C ARG A 103 40.28 -8.57 9.95
N LEU A 104 39.77 -7.37 9.74
CA LEU A 104 38.69 -7.02 8.80
C LEU A 104 39.25 -6.25 7.61
#